data_AF-A0A2D7H2E4-F1
#
_entry.id   AF-A0A2D7H2E4-F1
#
_cell.length_a   1.000
_cell.length_b   1.000
_cell.length_c   1.000
_cell.angle_alpha   90.00
_cell.angle_beta   90.00
_cell.angle_gamma   90.00
#
_symmetry.space_group_name_H-M   'P 1'
#
loop_
_entity.id
_entity.type
_entity.pdbx_description
1 polymer ?
#
loop_
_entity_poly.entity_id
_entity_poly.type
_entity_poly.pdbx_seq_one_letter_code
_entity_poly.pdbx_strand_id
1 'polypeptide(L)'
;MSNDPKQLSPIAADLSQMQIALSLPCARCGYELRELAADGDCPECSEPIRLTIIEVIDPSSRRMKPIHNPKIVGNYLTAVVLFFFLAVMSAVLAMLSKSPNSLPVPDFVHTTPANSLVWVSSFLSIVAIVCLAPIMKMCKISELVGCRKGIVLTFFGLCFWAISMSAISFVLLLGSTKSTTVTMLLDTCVPAIAAGVVFTGFKNLVPRLGQRSRAFRQAQGSRQRMNDLLAALAVVIVGRTMLGASLPDSNLSLLGLIIMVMSISLIVIGLGYMVRNTIWIRNALITPPPALLKLLRRIN
;
A
#
# COMPACT_ATOMS: atom_id res chain seq x y z
N MET A 1 -32.28 41.28 -21.98
CA MET A 1 -31.46 40.23 -21.35
C MET A 1 -30.03 40.48 -21.77
N SER A 2 -29.24 41.06 -20.87
CA SER A 2 -27.84 41.43 -21.13
C SER A 2 -26.99 40.18 -21.26
N ASN A 3 -26.42 39.96 -22.44
CA ASN A 3 -25.36 38.97 -22.64
C ASN A 3 -24.09 39.53 -22.00
N ASP A 4 -23.89 39.29 -20.71
CA ASP A 4 -22.58 39.48 -20.10
C ASP A 4 -21.58 38.61 -20.90
N PRO A 5 -20.53 39.21 -21.50
CA PRO A 5 -19.52 38.44 -22.18
C PRO A 5 -18.89 37.53 -21.13
N LYS A 6 -19.19 36.22 -21.22
CA LYS A 6 -18.58 35.19 -20.39
C LYS A 6 -17.08 35.44 -20.41
N GLN A 7 -16.56 35.91 -19.28
CA GLN A 7 -15.15 36.19 -19.07
C GLN A 7 -14.40 34.88 -19.30
N LEU A 8 -13.97 34.66 -20.53
CA LEU A 8 -13.20 33.49 -20.92
C LEU A 8 -11.93 33.54 -20.08
N SER A 9 -11.72 32.51 -19.26
CA SER A 9 -10.50 32.40 -18.47
C SER A 9 -9.31 32.59 -19.41
N PRO A 10 -8.28 33.37 -19.04
CA PRO A 10 -7.15 33.66 -19.93
C PRO A 10 -6.43 32.40 -20.44
N ILE A 11 -6.57 31.28 -19.73
CA ILE A 11 -6.07 29.96 -20.12
C ILE A 11 -6.80 29.40 -21.36
N ALA A 12 -8.10 29.67 -21.49
CA ALA A 12 -8.91 29.20 -22.62
C ALA A 12 -8.58 29.94 -23.93
N ALA A 13 -8.22 31.22 -23.85
CA ALA A 13 -7.80 32.00 -25.00
C ALA A 13 -6.41 31.60 -25.53
N ASP A 14 -5.53 31.08 -24.66
CA ASP A 14 -4.19 30.62 -25.04
C ASP A 14 -4.21 29.24 -25.74
N LEU A 15 -5.24 28.43 -25.50
CA LEU A 15 -5.38 27.09 -26.08
C LEU A 15 -5.71 27.08 -27.58
N SER A 16 -6.41 28.09 -28.10
CA SER A 16 -6.77 28.17 -29.53
C SER A 16 -5.58 28.38 -30.45
N GLN A 17 -4.46 28.87 -29.91
CA GLN A 17 -3.19 29.03 -30.62
C GLN A 17 -2.22 27.85 -30.41
N MET A 18 -2.67 26.79 -29.75
CA MET A 18 -1.86 25.61 -29.44
C MET A 18 -2.32 24.38 -30.22
N GLN A 19 -1.35 23.57 -30.61
CA GLN A 19 -1.50 22.29 -31.28
C GLN A 19 -0.86 21.18 -30.43
N ILE A 20 -1.42 19.98 -30.50
CA ILE A 20 -0.87 18.82 -29.80
C ILE A 20 0.43 18.37 -30.48
N ALA A 21 1.53 18.41 -29.73
CA ALA A 21 2.87 18.11 -30.22
C ALA A 21 3.31 16.65 -29.99
N LEU A 22 2.75 15.99 -28.97
CA LEU A 22 3.07 14.60 -28.61
C LEU A 22 1.87 13.69 -28.88
N SER A 23 2.12 12.38 -28.95
CA SER A 23 1.03 11.41 -29.05
C SER A 23 0.06 11.57 -27.87
N LEU A 24 -1.22 11.77 -28.19
CA LEU A 24 -2.34 11.93 -27.27
C LEU A 24 -3.55 11.19 -27.84
N PRO A 25 -3.76 9.92 -27.49
CA PRO A 25 -4.96 9.21 -27.91
C PRO A 25 -6.19 9.84 -27.26
N CYS A 26 -7.26 10.02 -28.03
CA CYS A 26 -8.55 10.50 -27.56
C CYS A 26 -9.06 9.61 -26.42
N ALA A 27 -9.52 10.21 -25.32
CA ALA A 27 -9.98 9.46 -24.16
C ALA A 27 -11.22 8.59 -24.44
N ARG A 28 -12.02 8.95 -25.45
CA ARG A 28 -13.26 8.25 -25.81
C ARG A 28 -13.06 7.14 -26.84
N CYS A 29 -12.43 7.45 -27.98
CA CYS A 29 -12.30 6.50 -29.11
C CYS A 29 -10.86 6.00 -29.34
N GLY A 30 -9.85 6.58 -28.67
CA GLY A 30 -8.44 6.22 -28.86
C GLY A 30 -7.76 6.82 -30.10
N TYR A 31 -8.47 7.61 -30.93
CA TYR A 31 -7.88 8.26 -32.10
C TYR A 31 -6.70 9.17 -31.73
N GLU A 32 -5.62 9.14 -32.51
CA GLU A 32 -4.40 9.91 -32.24
C GLU A 32 -4.62 11.40 -32.54
N LEU A 33 -4.57 12.26 -31.52
CA LEU A 33 -4.87 13.70 -31.64
C LEU A 33 -3.63 14.55 -31.94
N ARG A 34 -2.48 13.92 -32.22
CA ARG A 34 -1.25 14.62 -32.62
C ARG A 34 -1.52 15.55 -33.81
N GLU A 35 -0.92 16.73 -33.76
CA GLU A 35 -1.02 17.77 -34.80
C GLU A 35 -2.44 18.36 -34.98
N LEU A 36 -3.38 18.10 -34.08
CA LEU A 36 -4.66 18.80 -34.04
C LEU A 36 -4.61 20.03 -33.12
N ALA A 37 -5.46 21.01 -33.40
CA ALA A 37 -5.66 22.18 -32.54
C ALA A 37 -6.19 21.74 -31.16
N ALA A 38 -5.65 22.31 -30.08
CA ALA A 38 -5.98 21.91 -28.72
C ALA A 38 -7.41 22.31 -28.29
N ASP A 39 -8.02 23.28 -28.98
CA ASP A 39 -9.41 23.72 -28.76
C ASP A 39 -10.45 23.01 -29.65
N GLY A 40 -10.00 22.17 -30.59
CA GLY A 40 -10.86 21.47 -31.53
C GLY A 40 -11.58 20.25 -30.93
N ASP A 41 -12.32 19.57 -31.79
CA ASP A 41 -13.02 18.32 -31.48
C ASP A 41 -12.32 17.14 -32.17
N CYS A 42 -12.43 15.95 -31.57
CA CYS A 42 -11.92 14.73 -32.18
C CYS A 42 -12.67 14.44 -33.49
N PRO A 43 -11.98 14.19 -34.62
CA PRO A 43 -12.64 13.97 -35.91
C PRO A 43 -13.48 12.69 -35.96
N GLU A 44 -13.16 11.69 -35.13
CA GLU A 44 -13.86 10.40 -35.11
C GLU A 44 -15.12 10.38 -34.24
N CYS A 45 -15.06 11.01 -33.06
CA CYS A 45 -16.14 10.90 -32.05
C CYS A 45 -16.69 12.24 -31.58
N SER A 46 -16.16 13.35 -32.11
CA SER A 46 -16.53 14.72 -31.74
C SER A 46 -16.36 15.05 -30.26
N GLU A 47 -15.56 14.26 -29.52
CA GLU A 47 -15.19 14.56 -28.15
C GLU A 47 -14.25 15.77 -28.12
N PRO A 48 -14.54 16.82 -27.32
CA PRO A 48 -13.66 17.97 -27.22
C PRO A 48 -12.25 17.60 -26.78
N ILE A 49 -11.24 17.98 -27.56
CA ILE A 49 -9.83 17.63 -27.31
C ILE A 49 -9.37 18.12 -25.93
N ARG A 50 -9.87 19.29 -25.48
CA ARG A 50 -9.64 19.83 -24.14
C ARG A 50 -10.00 18.87 -22.99
N LEU A 51 -11.04 18.03 -23.16
CA LEU A 51 -11.42 17.06 -22.14
C LEU A 51 -10.40 15.92 -22.07
N THR A 52 -9.92 15.45 -23.22
CA THR A 52 -8.81 14.49 -23.29
C THR A 52 -7.53 15.09 -22.67
N ILE A 53 -7.22 16.36 -22.95
CA ILE A 53 -6.06 17.05 -22.36
C ILE A 53 -6.18 17.11 -20.82
N ILE A 54 -7.33 17.50 -20.28
CA ILE A 54 -7.59 17.51 -18.83
C ILE A 54 -7.49 16.09 -18.27
N GLU A 55 -7.94 15.09 -19.02
CA GLU A 55 -7.88 13.69 -18.62
C GLU A 55 -6.47 13.10 -18.68
N VAL A 56 -5.55 13.63 -19.48
CA VAL A 56 -4.16 13.12 -19.52
C VAL A 56 -3.24 13.93 -18.61
N ILE A 57 -3.49 15.22 -18.47
CA ILE A 57 -2.65 16.11 -17.67
C ILE A 57 -3.06 16.05 -16.22
N ASP A 58 -2.07 15.83 -15.35
CA ASP A 58 -2.24 15.91 -13.91
C ASP A 58 -1.64 17.22 -13.36
N PRO A 59 -2.42 18.31 -13.24
CA PRO A 59 -1.91 19.58 -12.72
C PRO A 59 -1.47 19.47 -11.25
N SER A 60 -2.06 18.53 -10.50
CA SER A 60 -1.70 18.32 -9.08
C SER A 60 -0.31 17.72 -8.96
N SER A 61 0.06 16.79 -9.85
CA SER A 61 1.40 16.16 -9.85
C SER A 61 2.53 17.19 -9.95
N ARG A 62 2.32 18.23 -10.76
CA ARG A 62 3.32 19.29 -11.03
C ARG A 62 3.58 20.22 -9.86
N ARG A 63 2.58 20.44 -9.00
CA ARG A 63 2.71 21.31 -7.82
C ARG A 63 3.63 20.70 -6.77
N MET A 64 3.92 19.39 -6.86
CA MET A 64 4.81 18.70 -5.94
C MET A 64 6.25 18.78 -6.42
N LYS A 65 7.19 19.05 -5.50
CA LYS A 65 8.64 19.05 -5.78
C LYS A 65 9.04 17.73 -6.46
N PRO A 66 9.90 17.73 -7.51
CA PRO A 66 10.36 16.49 -8.12
C PRO A 66 11.09 15.62 -7.10
N ILE A 67 11.01 14.29 -7.27
CA ILE A 67 11.77 13.32 -6.47
C ILE A 67 12.99 12.94 -7.30
N HIS A 68 14.18 12.95 -6.68
CA HIS A 68 15.38 12.43 -7.31
C HIS A 68 15.28 10.90 -7.46
N ASN A 69 15.47 10.37 -8.67
CA ASN A 69 15.35 8.93 -8.95
C ASN A 69 14.00 8.29 -8.52
N PRO A 70 12.86 8.72 -9.09
CA PRO A 70 11.54 8.25 -8.68
C PRO A 70 11.34 6.73 -8.88
N LYS A 71 12.06 6.12 -9.84
CA LYS A 71 12.08 4.67 -10.07
C LYS A 71 12.56 3.90 -8.84
N ILE A 72 13.62 4.41 -8.20
CA ILE A 72 14.24 3.81 -7.01
C ILE A 72 13.23 3.85 -5.86
N VAL A 73 12.63 5.01 -5.57
CA VAL A 73 11.62 5.16 -4.51
C VAL A 73 10.43 4.24 -4.72
N GLY A 74 9.90 4.19 -5.95
CA GLY A 74 8.77 3.33 -6.29
C GLY A 74 9.08 1.85 -6.08
N ASN A 75 10.23 1.37 -6.58
CA ASN A 75 10.65 -0.02 -6.42
C ASN A 75 10.82 -0.41 -4.95
N TYR A 76 11.55 0.41 -4.17
CA TYR A 76 11.80 0.10 -2.76
C TYR A 76 10.52 0.21 -1.90
N LEU A 77 9.60 1.15 -2.19
CA LEU A 77 8.33 1.22 -1.48
C LEU A 77 7.50 -0.06 -1.69
N THR A 78 7.38 -0.51 -2.95
CA THR A 78 6.69 -1.75 -3.27
C THR A 78 7.38 -2.95 -2.63
N ALA A 79 8.72 -3.01 -2.66
CA ALA A 79 9.47 -4.09 -2.05
C ALA A 79 9.25 -4.19 -0.54
N VAL A 80 9.32 -3.07 0.20
CA VAL A 80 9.08 -3.04 1.66
C VAL A 80 7.69 -3.58 1.99
N VAL A 81 6.66 -3.12 1.28
CA VAL A 81 5.27 -3.56 1.50
C VAL A 81 5.07 -5.03 1.13
N LEU A 82 5.66 -5.48 0.01
CA LEU A 82 5.59 -6.87 -0.44
C LEU A 82 6.28 -7.82 0.54
N PHE A 83 7.52 -7.52 0.97
CA PHE A 83 8.24 -8.38 1.91
C PHE A 83 7.58 -8.42 3.28
N PHE A 84 7.00 -7.30 3.75
CA PHE A 84 6.20 -7.31 4.97
C PHE A 84 4.91 -8.14 4.82
N PHE A 85 4.22 -8.05 3.68
CA PHE A 85 3.07 -8.91 3.39
C PHE A 85 3.46 -10.39 3.43
N LEU A 86 4.56 -10.77 2.76
CA LEU A 86 5.06 -12.15 2.80
C LEU A 86 5.45 -12.57 4.22
N ALA A 87 6.06 -11.69 5.02
CA ALA A 87 6.38 -11.97 6.41
C ALA A 87 5.12 -12.26 7.26
N VAL A 88 4.06 -11.46 7.09
CA VAL A 88 2.77 -11.69 7.75
C VAL A 88 2.13 -13.00 7.28
N MET A 89 2.15 -13.29 5.98
CA MET A 89 1.66 -14.56 5.44
C MET A 89 2.39 -15.77 6.03
N SER A 90 3.72 -15.72 6.12
CA SER A 90 4.51 -16.79 6.76
C SER A 90 4.17 -16.96 8.24
N ALA A 91 3.96 -15.87 8.98
CA ALA A 91 3.54 -15.93 10.38
C ALA A 91 2.13 -16.54 10.54
N VAL A 92 1.19 -16.15 9.67
CA VAL A 92 -0.17 -16.72 9.65
C VAL A 92 -0.13 -18.22 9.32
N LEU A 93 0.68 -18.63 8.34
CA LEU A 93 0.87 -20.05 8.03
C LEU A 93 1.48 -20.82 9.22
N ALA A 94 2.40 -20.22 9.97
CA ALA A 94 2.96 -20.82 11.18
C ALA A 94 1.94 -20.98 12.31
N MET A 95 0.96 -20.07 12.40
CA MET A 95 -0.18 -20.21 13.32
C MET A 95 -1.12 -21.32 12.86
N LEU A 96 -1.45 -21.37 11.56
CA LEU A 96 -2.31 -22.38 10.97
C LEU A 96 -1.70 -23.79 11.04
N SER A 97 -0.38 -23.95 10.89
CA SER A 97 0.27 -25.26 10.99
C SER A 97 0.10 -25.90 12.38
N LYS A 98 -0.14 -25.08 13.41
CA LYS A 98 -0.38 -25.50 14.80
C LYS A 98 -1.85 -25.53 15.19
N SER A 99 -2.75 -25.20 14.27
CA SER A 99 -4.18 -25.18 14.58
C SER A 99 -4.70 -26.61 14.81
N PRO A 100 -5.77 -26.79 15.59
CA PRO A 100 -6.36 -28.11 15.78
C PRO A 100 -6.89 -28.68 14.46
N ASN A 101 -6.87 -30.01 14.33
CA ASN A 101 -7.34 -30.75 13.15
C ASN A 101 -8.85 -30.57 12.85
N SER A 102 -9.59 -29.92 13.76
CA SER A 102 -11.00 -29.57 13.55
C SER A 102 -11.21 -28.46 12.53
N LEU A 103 -10.16 -27.67 12.23
CA LEU A 103 -10.22 -26.67 11.19
C LEU A 103 -9.91 -27.33 9.82
N PRO A 104 -10.64 -26.94 8.76
CA PRO A 104 -10.43 -27.46 7.40
C PRO A 104 -9.17 -26.85 6.75
N VAL A 105 -8.01 -27.05 7.38
CA VAL A 105 -6.71 -26.61 6.89
C VAL A 105 -6.09 -27.75 6.08
N PRO A 106 -5.54 -27.48 4.88
CA PRO A 106 -4.89 -28.53 4.09
C PRO A 106 -3.74 -29.21 4.84
N ASP A 107 -3.60 -30.53 4.70
CA ASP A 107 -2.59 -31.35 5.41
C ASP A 107 -1.15 -30.85 5.20
N PHE A 108 -0.83 -30.31 4.02
CA PHE A 108 0.51 -29.79 3.73
C PHE A 108 0.91 -28.61 4.64
N VAL A 109 -0.07 -27.86 5.17
CA VAL A 109 0.19 -26.75 6.11
C VAL A 109 0.57 -27.33 7.48
N HIS A 110 -0.07 -28.42 7.91
CA HIS A 110 0.23 -29.09 9.17
C HIS A 110 1.59 -29.81 9.16
N THR A 111 2.02 -30.34 8.01
CA THR A 111 3.35 -30.98 7.89
C THR A 111 4.51 -29.99 7.86
N THR A 112 4.23 -28.70 7.60
CA THR A 112 5.27 -27.68 7.54
C THR A 112 5.70 -27.28 8.97
N PRO A 113 6.99 -27.36 9.32
CA PRO A 113 7.46 -27.02 10.65
C PRO A 113 7.28 -25.52 10.92
N ALA A 114 6.43 -25.19 11.91
CA ALA A 114 6.13 -23.82 12.31
C ALA A 114 7.39 -22.98 12.59
N ASN A 115 8.44 -23.60 13.15
CA ASN A 115 9.71 -22.91 13.42
C ASN A 115 10.35 -22.34 12.16
N SER A 116 10.34 -23.09 11.05
CA SER A 116 10.88 -22.62 9.77
C SER A 116 10.08 -21.45 9.22
N LEU A 117 8.75 -21.49 9.31
CA LEU A 117 7.87 -20.40 8.87
C LEU A 117 8.07 -19.11 9.68
N VAL A 118 8.28 -19.23 11.00
CA VAL A 118 8.59 -18.08 11.86
C VAL A 118 9.96 -17.48 11.52
N TRP A 119 10.97 -18.32 11.26
CA TRP A 119 12.29 -17.85 10.77
C TRP A 119 12.20 -17.12 9.43
N VAL A 120 11.43 -17.68 8.49
CA VAL A 120 11.17 -17.04 7.20
C VAL A 120 10.49 -15.68 7.39
N SER A 121 9.50 -15.58 8.29
CA SER A 121 8.86 -14.30 8.62
C SER A 121 9.85 -13.27 9.18
N SER A 122 10.74 -13.68 10.10
CA SER A 122 11.80 -12.82 10.63
C SER A 122 12.75 -12.35 9.54
N PHE A 123 13.24 -13.27 8.71
CA PHE A 123 14.15 -12.97 7.60
C PHE A 123 13.53 -12.00 6.59
N LEU A 124 12.27 -12.22 6.19
CA LEU A 124 11.55 -11.33 5.26
C LEU A 124 11.38 -9.92 5.85
N SER A 125 11.18 -9.79 7.16
CA SER A 125 11.18 -8.48 7.84
C SER A 125 12.54 -7.79 7.78
N ILE A 126 13.64 -8.53 7.97
CA ILE A 126 15.00 -7.99 7.81
C ILE A 126 15.23 -7.51 6.37
N VAL A 127 14.82 -8.29 5.37
CA VAL A 127 14.88 -7.88 3.96
C VAL A 127 14.06 -6.60 3.73
N ALA A 128 12.87 -6.50 4.32
CA ALA A 128 12.06 -5.27 4.25
C ALA A 128 12.79 -4.06 4.88
N ILE A 129 13.50 -4.23 5.99
CA ILE A 129 14.33 -3.17 6.61
C ILE A 129 15.44 -2.73 5.66
N VAL A 130 16.14 -3.67 5.03
CA VAL A 130 17.20 -3.37 4.03
C VAL A 130 16.62 -2.60 2.85
N CYS A 131 15.43 -2.98 2.35
CA CYS A 131 14.73 -2.25 1.29
C CYS A 131 14.29 -0.84 1.71
N LEU A 132 14.12 -0.58 3.02
CA LEU A 132 13.75 0.75 3.53
C LEU A 132 14.95 1.71 3.59
N ALA A 133 16.19 1.20 3.65
CA ALA A 133 17.40 2.02 3.81
C ALA A 133 17.61 3.08 2.70
N PRO A 134 17.40 2.79 1.40
CA PRO A 134 17.49 3.79 0.35
C PRO A 134 16.46 4.93 0.52
N ILE A 135 15.24 4.60 0.94
CA ILE A 135 14.18 5.58 1.21
C ILE A 135 14.58 6.47 2.39
N MET A 136 15.17 5.90 3.45
CA MET A 136 15.70 6.67 4.58
C MET A 136 16.82 7.64 4.16
N LYS A 137 17.73 7.21 3.28
CA LYS A 137 18.80 8.09 2.75
C LYS A 137 18.21 9.29 2.01
N MET A 138 17.15 9.08 1.23
CA MET A 138 16.47 10.16 0.50
C MET A 138 15.71 11.12 1.42
N CYS A 139 15.21 10.67 2.58
CA CYS A 139 14.65 11.58 3.57
C CYS A 139 15.65 12.61 4.13
N LYS A 140 16.95 12.28 4.16
CA LYS A 140 17.98 13.24 4.58
C LYS A 140 18.13 14.41 3.59
N ILE A 141 17.81 14.20 2.32
CA ILE A 141 17.97 15.19 1.23
C ILE A 141 16.78 16.17 1.17
N SER A 142 15.92 16.23 2.20
CA SER A 142 14.76 17.13 2.31
C SER A 142 13.63 16.95 1.28
N GLU A 143 13.74 16.01 0.34
CA GLU A 143 12.68 15.75 -0.66
C GLU A 143 11.44 15.09 -0.07
N LEU A 144 11.62 14.36 1.03
CA LEU A 144 10.60 13.52 1.67
C LEU A 144 10.34 13.89 3.14
N VAL A 145 10.50 15.17 3.51
CA VAL A 145 10.30 15.65 4.91
C VAL A 145 8.94 15.21 5.47
N GLY A 146 7.87 15.33 4.66
CA GLY A 146 6.52 14.92 5.06
C GLY A 146 6.34 13.41 5.27
N CYS A 147 7.27 12.58 4.79
CA CYS A 147 7.24 11.13 4.93
C CYS A 147 8.11 10.61 6.10
N ARG A 148 8.93 11.47 6.72
CA ARG A 148 9.92 11.07 7.73
C ARG A 148 9.28 10.31 8.89
N LYS A 149 8.17 10.79 9.44
CA LYS A 149 7.44 10.11 10.53
C LYS A 149 6.99 8.71 10.12
N GLY A 150 6.45 8.56 8.91
CA GLY A 150 6.01 7.26 8.39
C GLY A 150 7.16 6.29 8.26
N ILE A 151 8.28 6.73 7.68
CA ILE A 151 9.47 5.89 7.47
C ILE A 151 10.09 5.43 8.78
N VAL A 152 10.24 6.35 9.75
CA VAL A 152 10.79 6.01 11.08
C VAL A 152 9.89 5.00 11.81
N LEU A 153 8.58 5.20 11.78
CA LEU A 153 7.63 4.25 12.37
C LEU A 153 7.66 2.89 11.68
N THR A 154 7.70 2.86 10.33
CA THR A 154 7.85 1.60 9.59
C THR A 154 9.15 0.88 9.96
N PHE A 155 10.27 1.60 10.07
CA PHE A 155 11.55 1.02 10.48
C PHE A 155 11.46 0.37 11.86
N PHE A 156 10.99 1.11 12.88
CA PHE A 156 10.87 0.57 14.23
C PHE A 156 9.86 -0.59 14.31
N GLY A 157 8.75 -0.50 13.59
CA GLY A 157 7.77 -1.59 13.54
C GLY A 157 8.35 -2.87 12.91
N LEU A 158 9.12 -2.75 11.83
CA LEU A 158 9.78 -3.89 11.19
C LEU A 158 10.86 -4.51 12.08
N CYS A 159 11.68 -3.68 12.75
CA CYS A 159 12.64 -4.16 13.73
C CYS A 159 11.94 -4.90 14.87
N PHE A 160 10.87 -4.33 15.40
CA PHE A 160 10.11 -4.94 16.49
C PHE A 160 9.47 -6.27 16.06
N TRP A 161 8.96 -6.35 14.82
CA TRP A 161 8.45 -7.59 14.23
C TRP A 161 9.54 -8.66 14.06
N ALA A 162 10.71 -8.28 13.56
CA ALA A 162 11.82 -9.23 13.38
C ALA A 162 12.29 -9.80 14.73
N ILE A 163 12.40 -8.93 15.75
CA ILE A 163 12.76 -9.33 17.12
C ILE A 163 11.68 -10.24 17.71
N SER A 164 10.40 -9.90 17.57
CA SER A 164 9.31 -10.71 18.11
C SER A 164 9.26 -12.10 17.47
N MET A 165 9.39 -12.21 16.15
CA MET A 165 9.44 -13.49 15.45
C MET A 165 10.68 -14.31 15.84
N SER A 166 11.84 -13.67 15.98
CA SER A 166 13.07 -14.35 16.44
C SER A 166 12.92 -14.87 17.86
N ALA A 167 12.29 -14.11 18.76
CA ALA A 167 12.00 -14.53 20.13
C ALA A 167 11.02 -15.71 20.17
N ILE A 168 9.95 -15.67 19.36
CA ILE A 168 9.02 -16.81 19.21
C ILE A 168 9.77 -18.05 18.74
N SER A 169 10.58 -17.94 17.68
CA SER A 169 11.36 -19.07 17.17
C SER A 169 12.29 -19.66 18.24
N PHE A 170 12.99 -18.81 18.99
CA PHE A 170 13.85 -19.25 20.08
C PHE A 170 13.08 -20.01 21.17
N VAL A 171 11.90 -19.51 21.55
CA VAL A 171 11.00 -20.18 22.50
C VAL A 171 10.52 -21.54 21.95
N LEU A 172 10.20 -21.62 20.66
CA LEU A 172 9.79 -22.86 20.01
C LEU A 172 10.92 -23.89 19.96
N LEU A 173 12.16 -23.43 19.74
CA LEU A 173 13.34 -24.29 19.70
C LEU A 173 13.68 -24.87 21.07
N LEU A 174 13.54 -24.08 22.14
CA LEU A 174 13.80 -24.52 23.51
C LEU A 174 12.70 -25.41 24.10
N GLY A 175 11.50 -25.44 23.51
CA GLY A 175 10.37 -26.24 24.01
C GLY A 175 9.89 -25.86 25.42
N SER A 176 10.31 -24.70 25.95
CA SER A 176 10.36 -24.43 27.39
C SER A 176 9.35 -23.37 27.88
N THR A 177 8.10 -23.42 27.41
CA THR A 177 7.04 -22.56 27.99
C THR A 177 5.95 -23.40 28.63
N LYS A 178 5.94 -23.41 29.98
CA LYS A 178 4.85 -24.01 30.77
C LYS A 178 3.65 -23.07 30.96
N SER A 179 3.80 -21.77 30.71
CA SER A 179 2.75 -20.76 30.95
C SER A 179 2.03 -20.35 29.68
N THR A 180 0.74 -20.68 29.60
CA THR A 180 -0.16 -20.30 28.49
C THR A 180 -0.21 -18.79 28.27
N THR A 181 -0.17 -18.00 29.33
CA THR A 181 -0.23 -16.52 29.27
C THR A 181 1.00 -15.93 28.58
N VAL A 182 2.19 -16.46 28.88
CA VAL A 182 3.44 -16.01 28.25
C VAL A 182 3.44 -16.36 26.76
N THR A 183 2.99 -17.56 26.41
CA THR A 183 2.87 -18.00 25.02
C THR A 183 1.90 -17.11 24.24
N MET A 184 0.74 -16.77 24.81
CA MET A 184 -0.23 -15.89 24.17
C MET A 184 0.32 -14.48 23.93
N LEU A 185 0.99 -13.90 24.94
CA LEU A 185 1.62 -12.59 24.84
C LEU A 185 2.65 -12.57 23.71
N LEU A 186 3.53 -13.57 23.66
CA LEU A 186 4.61 -13.65 22.70
C LEU A 186 4.13 -14.01 21.28
N ASP A 187 3.21 -14.97 21.12
CA ASP A 187 2.79 -15.42 19.78
C ASP A 187 1.88 -14.39 19.08
N THR A 188 0.99 -13.72 19.82
CA THR A 188 -0.05 -12.89 19.21
C THR A 188 0.12 -11.41 19.55
N CYS A 189 0.15 -11.04 20.84
CA CYS A 189 0.06 -9.64 21.24
C CYS A 189 1.28 -8.82 20.78
N VAL A 190 2.50 -9.34 20.99
CA VAL A 190 3.73 -8.65 20.61
C VAL A 190 3.81 -8.48 19.07
N PRO A 191 3.63 -9.52 18.24
CA PRO A 191 3.53 -9.35 16.79
C PRO A 191 2.41 -8.42 16.34
N ALA A 192 1.22 -8.49 16.94
CA ALA A 192 0.10 -7.62 16.57
C ALA A 192 0.42 -6.14 16.84
N ILE A 193 1.05 -5.83 17.97
CA ILE A 193 1.52 -4.47 18.27
C ILE A 193 2.60 -4.04 17.26
N ALA A 194 3.57 -4.91 16.96
CA ALA A 194 4.60 -4.62 15.96
C ALA A 194 4.00 -4.33 14.58
N ALA A 195 3.03 -5.13 14.12
CA ALA A 195 2.28 -4.88 12.90
C ALA A 195 1.51 -3.56 12.96
N GLY A 196 0.90 -3.21 14.10
CA GLY A 196 0.21 -1.94 14.31
C GLY A 196 1.14 -0.73 14.13
N VAL A 197 2.39 -0.83 14.61
CA VAL A 197 3.42 0.20 14.38
C VAL A 197 3.78 0.29 12.90
N VAL A 198 3.97 -0.84 12.21
CA VAL A 198 4.23 -0.87 10.75
C VAL A 198 3.08 -0.25 9.96
N PHE A 199 1.84 -0.62 10.25
CA PHE A 199 0.64 -0.06 9.62
C PHE A 199 0.51 1.44 9.86
N THR A 200 0.83 1.92 11.07
CA THR A 200 0.86 3.36 11.36
C THR A 200 1.94 4.07 10.57
N GLY A 201 3.10 3.42 10.35
CA GLY A 201 4.12 3.91 9.43
C GLY A 201 3.61 4.02 8.00
N PHE A 202 3.01 2.96 7.46
CA PHE A 202 2.42 2.95 6.12
C PHE A 202 1.27 3.95 5.94
N LYS A 203 0.43 4.15 6.97
CA LYS A 203 -0.63 5.17 7.00
C LYS A 203 -0.10 6.57 6.66
N ASN A 204 1.10 6.88 7.14
CA ASN A 204 1.73 8.19 6.93
C ASN A 204 2.57 8.24 5.65
N LEU A 205 3.17 7.12 5.26
CA LEU A 205 4.07 7.03 4.10
C LEU A 205 3.32 6.89 2.76
N VAL A 206 2.44 5.88 2.66
CA VAL A 206 1.84 5.48 1.38
C VAL A 206 0.94 6.57 0.80
N PRO A 207 0.01 7.20 1.54
CA PRO A 207 -0.84 8.24 0.97
C PRO A 207 -0.07 9.48 0.51
N ARG A 208 1.02 9.84 1.20
CA ARG A 208 1.86 11.00 0.85
C ARG A 208 2.59 10.78 -0.47
N LEU A 209 3.15 9.59 -0.69
CA LEU A 209 3.73 9.23 -1.99
C LEU A 209 2.64 9.04 -3.05
N GLY A 210 1.50 8.48 -2.65
CA GLY A 210 0.34 8.25 -3.51
C GLY A 210 -0.34 9.51 -4.02
N GLN A 211 -0.16 10.67 -3.38
CA GLN A 211 -0.61 11.96 -3.92
C GLN A 211 -0.04 12.25 -5.31
N ARG A 212 1.10 11.65 -5.69
CA ARG A 212 1.72 11.77 -7.01
C ARG A 212 1.12 10.85 -8.08
N SER A 213 0.39 9.82 -7.66
CA SER A 213 -0.26 8.89 -8.57
C SER A 213 -1.71 9.29 -8.79
N ARG A 214 -2.05 9.68 -10.01
CA ARG A 214 -3.43 9.99 -10.37
C ARG A 214 -4.36 8.78 -10.18
N ALA A 215 -3.93 7.60 -10.60
CA ALA A 215 -4.68 6.36 -10.38
C ALA A 215 -4.97 6.13 -8.90
N PHE A 216 -3.95 6.31 -8.03
CA PHE A 216 -4.15 6.26 -6.58
C PHE A 216 -5.14 7.34 -6.10
N ARG A 217 -5.08 8.57 -6.65
CA ARG A 217 -5.99 9.67 -6.31
C ARG A 217 -7.45 9.43 -6.71
N GLN A 218 -7.69 8.78 -7.85
CA GLN A 218 -9.04 8.46 -8.34
C GLN A 218 -9.63 7.21 -7.69
N ALA A 219 -8.79 6.27 -7.26
CA ALA A 219 -9.21 5.01 -6.65
C ALA A 219 -9.80 5.14 -5.22
N GLN A 220 -10.40 6.27 -4.83
CA GLN A 220 -10.85 6.55 -3.45
C GLN A 220 -11.68 5.40 -2.83
N GLY A 221 -12.55 4.74 -3.60
CA GLY A 221 -13.33 3.58 -3.15
C GLY A 221 -12.54 2.27 -3.02
N SER A 222 -11.47 2.10 -3.79
CA SER A 222 -10.59 0.92 -3.75
C SER A 222 -9.38 1.09 -2.82
N ARG A 223 -9.25 2.25 -2.16
CA ARG A 223 -8.15 2.45 -1.21
C ARG A 223 -8.43 1.67 0.06
N GLN A 224 -7.51 0.77 0.39
CA GLN A 224 -7.48 0.16 1.71
C GLN A 224 -7.29 1.26 2.76
N ARG A 225 -8.28 1.43 3.63
CA ARG A 225 -8.18 2.35 4.77
C ARG A 225 -7.31 1.69 5.83
N MET A 226 -6.19 2.32 6.16
CA MET A 226 -5.25 1.76 7.14
C MET A 226 -5.85 1.65 8.55
N ASN A 227 -6.87 2.47 8.86
CA ASN A 227 -7.59 2.37 10.12
C ASN A 227 -8.34 1.03 10.26
N ASP A 228 -8.83 0.47 9.15
CA ASP A 228 -9.58 -0.80 9.16
C ASP A 228 -8.62 -1.96 9.47
N LEU A 229 -7.38 -1.90 8.96
CA LEU A 229 -6.32 -2.86 9.30
C LEU A 229 -5.89 -2.77 10.77
N LEU A 230 -5.80 -1.55 11.32
CA LEU A 230 -5.50 -1.34 12.75
C LEU A 230 -6.64 -1.85 13.64
N ALA A 231 -7.90 -1.62 13.24
CA ALA A 231 -9.06 -2.16 13.95
C ALA A 231 -9.05 -3.69 13.92
N ALA A 232 -8.79 -4.30 12.75
CA ALA A 232 -8.67 -5.75 12.63
C ALA A 232 -7.58 -6.33 13.55
N LEU A 233 -6.43 -5.67 13.71
CA LEU A 233 -5.39 -6.09 14.67
C LEU A 233 -5.89 -6.08 16.13
N ALA A 234 -6.64 -5.05 16.53
CA ALA A 234 -7.23 -5.00 17.86
C ALA A 234 -8.22 -6.17 18.06
N VAL A 235 -9.02 -6.48 17.05
CA VAL A 235 -9.96 -7.61 17.08
C VAL A 235 -9.24 -8.96 17.12
N VAL A 236 -8.08 -9.12 16.47
CA VAL A 236 -7.22 -10.32 16.61
C VAL A 236 -6.80 -10.52 18.08
N ILE A 237 -6.37 -9.47 18.77
CA ILE A 237 -5.99 -9.54 20.18
C ILE A 237 -7.18 -9.97 21.03
N VAL A 238 -8.37 -9.39 20.79
CA VAL A 238 -9.60 -9.77 21.49
C VAL A 238 -9.93 -11.25 21.25
N GLY A 239 -9.97 -11.71 20.00
CA GLY A 239 -10.23 -13.12 19.67
C GLY A 239 -9.25 -14.07 20.36
N ARG A 240 -7.97 -13.70 20.40
CA ARG A 240 -6.94 -14.48 21.11
C ARG A 240 -7.13 -14.48 22.62
N THR A 241 -7.51 -13.36 23.22
CA THR A 241 -7.79 -13.28 24.67
C THR A 241 -8.96 -14.19 25.05
N MET A 242 -10.02 -14.23 24.22
CA MET A 242 -11.17 -15.12 24.43
C MET A 242 -10.76 -16.59 24.36
N LEU A 243 -9.91 -16.94 23.38
CA LEU A 243 -9.33 -18.28 23.28
C LEU A 243 -8.48 -18.67 24.50
N GLY A 244 -7.66 -17.74 25.01
CA GLY A 244 -6.78 -18.01 26.14
C GLY A 244 -7.49 -18.07 27.49
N ALA A 245 -8.61 -17.36 27.65
CA ALA A 245 -9.38 -17.29 28.90
C ALA A 245 -10.49 -18.35 28.99
N SER A 246 -10.79 -19.05 27.90
CA SER A 246 -11.91 -19.99 27.83
C SER A 246 -11.46 -21.43 28.08
N LEU A 247 -12.39 -22.26 28.58
CA LEU A 247 -12.17 -23.70 28.69
C LEU A 247 -12.07 -24.32 27.28
N PRO A 248 -11.23 -25.36 27.09
CA PRO A 248 -11.25 -26.17 25.89
C PRO A 248 -12.70 -26.59 25.56
N ASP A 249 -13.06 -26.54 24.28
CA ASP A 249 -14.39 -26.91 23.74
C ASP A 249 -15.60 -26.04 24.16
N SER A 250 -15.37 -24.92 24.86
CA SER A 250 -16.45 -23.99 25.16
C SER A 250 -16.89 -23.15 23.94
N ASN A 251 -18.16 -22.74 23.92
CA ASN A 251 -18.70 -21.81 22.90
C ASN A 251 -17.90 -20.50 22.81
N LEU A 252 -17.32 -20.05 23.94
CA LEU A 252 -16.47 -18.85 24.00
C LEU A 252 -15.15 -19.05 23.24
N SER A 253 -14.54 -20.23 23.35
CA SER A 253 -13.34 -20.60 22.59
C SER A 253 -13.64 -20.61 21.09
N LEU A 254 -14.74 -21.25 20.68
CA LEU A 254 -15.18 -21.28 19.28
C LEU A 254 -15.42 -19.87 18.73
N LEU A 255 -16.10 -19.01 19.48
CA LEU A 255 -16.32 -17.62 19.10
C LEU A 255 -15.00 -16.84 18.95
N GLY A 256 -14.06 -17.01 19.90
CA GLY A 256 -12.73 -16.40 19.83
C GLY A 256 -11.95 -16.86 18.59
N LEU A 257 -12.04 -18.14 18.23
CA LEU A 257 -11.44 -18.70 17.02
C LEU A 257 -12.00 -18.06 15.75
N ILE A 258 -13.32 -18.00 15.63
CA ILE A 258 -14.01 -17.40 14.48
C ILE A 258 -13.59 -15.93 14.32
N ILE A 259 -13.63 -15.15 15.41
CA ILE A 259 -13.23 -13.74 15.41
C ILE A 259 -11.77 -13.58 14.96
N MET A 260 -10.87 -14.43 15.47
CA MET A 260 -9.46 -14.40 15.12
C MET A 260 -9.24 -14.71 13.63
N VAL A 261 -9.86 -15.78 13.11
CA VAL A 261 -9.73 -16.20 11.70
C VAL A 261 -10.27 -15.12 10.75
N MET A 262 -11.45 -14.57 11.04
CA MET A 262 -12.03 -13.48 10.24
C MET A 262 -11.12 -12.25 10.21
N SER A 263 -10.59 -11.85 11.38
CA SER A 263 -9.74 -10.67 11.49
C SER A 263 -8.38 -10.85 10.81
N ILE A 264 -7.75 -12.02 10.94
CA ILE A 264 -6.52 -12.37 10.22
C ILE A 264 -6.77 -12.34 8.70
N SER A 265 -7.90 -12.88 8.24
CA SER A 265 -8.27 -12.86 6.82
C SER A 265 -8.41 -11.44 6.28
N LEU A 266 -9.06 -10.54 7.03
CA LEU A 266 -9.17 -9.11 6.68
C LEU A 266 -7.79 -8.44 6.61
N ILE A 267 -6.87 -8.77 7.53
CA ILE A 267 -5.51 -8.24 7.53
C ILE A 267 -4.76 -8.68 6.27
N VAL A 268 -4.81 -9.97 5.94
CA VAL A 268 -4.15 -10.54 4.75
C VAL A 268 -4.68 -9.90 3.47
N ILE A 269 -6.01 -9.83 3.32
CA ILE A 269 -6.65 -9.21 2.16
C ILE A 269 -6.28 -7.73 2.05
N GLY A 270 -6.38 -6.97 3.15
CA GLY A 270 -6.08 -5.54 3.14
C GLY A 270 -4.60 -5.24 2.86
N LEU A 271 -3.67 -6.10 3.32
CA LEU A 271 -2.26 -6.03 2.93
C LEU A 271 -2.07 -6.31 1.43
N GLY A 272 -2.78 -7.29 0.86
CA GLY A 272 -2.77 -7.55 -0.58
C GLY A 272 -3.21 -6.32 -1.39
N TYR A 273 -4.29 -5.65 -0.96
CA TYR A 273 -4.70 -4.37 -1.56
C TYR A 273 -3.64 -3.28 -1.39
N MET A 274 -2.92 -3.25 -0.27
CA MET A 274 -1.82 -2.31 -0.06
C MET A 274 -0.65 -2.56 -1.01
N VAL A 275 -0.29 -3.82 -1.28
CA VAL A 275 0.71 -4.18 -2.30
C VAL A 275 0.28 -3.61 -3.66
N ARG A 276 -0.96 -3.89 -4.09
CA ARG A 276 -1.52 -3.35 -5.34
C ARG A 276 -1.47 -1.81 -5.39
N ASN A 277 -1.82 -1.15 -4.30
CA ASN A 277 -1.74 0.32 -4.19
C ASN A 277 -0.32 0.83 -4.40
N THR A 278 0.70 0.17 -3.81
CA THR A 278 2.09 0.59 -4.02
C THR A 278 2.57 0.35 -5.46
N ILE A 279 2.09 -0.69 -6.15
CA ILE A 279 2.39 -0.92 -7.57
C ILE A 279 1.84 0.23 -8.43
N TRP A 280 0.63 0.72 -8.16
CA TRP A 280 0.09 1.90 -8.85
C TRP A 280 0.89 3.18 -8.57
N ILE A 281 1.39 3.34 -7.34
CA ILE A 281 2.26 4.47 -6.99
C ILE A 281 3.58 4.36 -7.75
N ARG A 282 4.20 3.17 -7.74
CA ARG A 282 5.43 2.87 -8.48
C ARG A 282 5.29 3.20 -9.96
N ASN A 283 4.23 2.72 -10.62
CA ASN A 283 4.03 2.95 -12.05
C ASN A 283 3.91 4.45 -12.35
N ALA A 284 3.13 5.19 -11.56
CA ALA A 284 3.01 6.65 -11.74
C ALA A 284 4.33 7.41 -11.47
N LEU A 285 5.20 6.91 -10.60
CA LEU A 285 6.52 7.48 -10.36
C LEU A 285 7.50 7.20 -11.51
N ILE A 286 7.43 6.01 -12.13
CA ILE A 286 8.32 5.60 -13.23
C ILE A 286 7.92 6.30 -14.53
N THR A 287 6.62 6.39 -14.81
CA THR A 287 6.06 7.01 -16.01
C THR A 287 5.16 8.19 -15.62
N PRO A 288 5.74 9.35 -15.25
CA PRO A 288 4.95 10.51 -14.88
C PRO A 288 4.14 11.01 -16.08
N PRO A 289 2.92 11.54 -15.87
CA PRO A 289 2.11 12.09 -16.96
C PRO A 289 2.83 13.25 -17.63
N PRO A 290 2.67 13.42 -18.96
CA PRO A 290 3.35 14.48 -19.69
C PRO A 290 2.93 15.86 -19.19
N ALA A 291 3.88 16.78 -19.26
CA ALA A 291 3.65 18.18 -18.99
C ALA A 291 2.82 18.81 -20.12
N LEU A 292 1.73 19.53 -19.81
CA LEU A 292 1.05 20.50 -20.72
C LEU A 292 2.00 21.21 -21.72
N LEU A 293 3.11 21.79 -21.27
CA LEU A 293 4.05 22.52 -22.13
C LEU A 293 4.85 21.61 -23.08
N LYS A 294 4.96 20.32 -22.77
CA LYS A 294 5.53 19.32 -23.68
C LYS A 294 4.47 18.76 -24.60
N LEU A 295 3.23 18.67 -24.13
CA LEU A 295 2.08 18.18 -24.88
C LEU A 295 1.63 19.16 -25.95
N LEU A 296 1.74 20.47 -25.68
CA LEU A 296 1.27 21.54 -26.56
C LEU A 296 2.44 22.32 -27.16
N ARG A 297 2.32 22.68 -28.43
CA ARG A 297 3.21 23.57 -29.18
C ARG A 297 2.38 24.70 -29.79
N ARG A 298 2.91 25.91 -29.86
CA ARG A 298 2.24 27.04 -30.51
C ARG A 298 2.19 26.81 -32.03
N ILE A 299 1.03 27.09 -32.64
CA ILE A 299 0.84 27.10 -34.09
C ILE A 299 1.51 28.36 -34.62
N ASN A 300 2.47 28.21 -35.53
CA ASN A 300 3.11 29.34 -36.23
C ASN A 300 2.26 29.78 -37.41
#